data_AF-A0A087G6L4-F1
#
_entry.id   AF-A0A087G6L4-F1
#
_cell.length_a   1.000
_cell.length_b   1.000
_cell.length_c   1.000
_cell.angle_alpha   90.00
_cell.angle_beta   90.00
_cell.angle_gamma   90.00
#
_symmetry.space_group_name_H-M   'P 1'
#
loop_
_entity.id
_entity.type
_entity.pdbx_description
1 polymer ?
#
loop_
_entity_poly.entity_id
_entity_poly.type
_entity_poly.pdbx_seq_one_letter_code
_entity_poly.pdbx_strand_id
1 'polypeptide(L)' 'MTEEKDDEEPLSPMARVFQLPGAEYCAVNIYGFKTKINLQVVLDALKQNVSKHPRFSSILAEKLYLFP' A
#
# COMPACT_ATOMS: atom_id res chain seq x y z
N MET A 1 20.92 -1.97 -13.45
CA MET A 1 19.48 -2.10 -13.77
C MET A 1 19.16 -3.57 -13.72
N THR A 2 18.74 -4.04 -12.54
CA THR A 2 18.22 -5.38 -12.34
C THR A 2 16.71 -5.22 -12.28
N GLU A 3 16.03 -5.72 -13.31
CA GLU A 3 14.58 -5.94 -13.29
C GLU A 3 14.32 -7.08 -12.31
N GLU A 4 13.95 -6.73 -11.08
CA GLU A 4 13.30 -7.67 -10.19
C GLU A 4 11.93 -7.94 -10.79
N LYS A 5 11.78 -9.14 -11.38
CA LYS A 5 10.47 -9.67 -11.74
C LYS A 5 9.64 -9.68 -10.47
N ASP A 6 8.62 -8.83 -10.44
CA ASP A 6 7.59 -8.77 -9.42
C ASP A 6 6.84 -10.10 -9.46
N ASP A 7 7.36 -11.11 -8.76
CA ASP A 7 6.57 -12.25 -8.30
C ASP A 7 5.58 -11.70 -7.27
N GLU A 8 4.57 -10.98 -7.77
CA GLU A 8 3.56 -10.30 -6.97
C GLU A 8 2.81 -11.37 -6.17
N GLU A 9 3.19 -11.51 -4.90
CA GLU A 9 2.65 -12.54 -4.03
C GLU A 9 1.12 -12.47 -4.04
N PRO A 10 0.42 -13.60 -4.29
CA PRO A 10 -1.01 -13.57 -4.50
C PRO A 10 -1.72 -12.97 -3.29
N LEU A 11 -2.66 -12.07 -3.57
CA LEU A 11 -3.47 -11.41 -2.54
C LEU A 11 -4.15 -12.44 -1.63
N SER A 12 -4.08 -12.17 -0.33
CA SER A 12 -4.79 -12.95 0.68
C SER A 12 -6.31 -12.90 0.43
N PRO A 13 -7.07 -13.91 0.88
CA PRO A 13 -8.52 -13.93 0.70
C PRO A 13 -9.23 -12.65 1.19
N MET A 14 -8.78 -12.08 2.32
CA MET A 14 -9.34 -10.83 2.85
C MET A 14 -8.97 -9.61 2.02
N ALA A 15 -7.75 -9.55 1.47
CA ALA A 15 -7.32 -8.44 0.62
C ALA A 15 -8.22 -8.30 -0.62
N ARG A 16 -8.71 -9.41 -1.17
CA ARG A 16 -9.66 -9.41 -2.30
C ARG A 16 -11.04 -8.83 -1.94
N VAL A 17 -11.48 -8.98 -0.69
CA VAL A 17 -12.76 -8.40 -0.24
C VAL A 17 -12.71 -6.87 -0.30
N PHE A 18 -11.59 -6.26 0.09
CA PHE A 18 -11.38 -4.81 0.02
C PHE A 18 -11.26 -4.27 -1.42
N GLN A 19 -11.19 -5.15 -2.43
CA GLN A 19 -11.15 -4.77 -3.85
C GLN A 19 -12.53 -4.85 -4.52
N LEU A 20 -13.56 -5.30 -3.81
CA LEU A 20 -14.91 -5.38 -4.37
C LEU A 20 -15.55 -3.99 -4.50
N PRO A 21 -16.36 -3.75 -5.54
CA PRO A 21 -17.19 -2.55 -5.62
C PRO A 21 -18.06 -2.38 -4.35
N GLY A 22 -18.05 -1.19 -3.75
CA GLY A 22 -18.78 -0.89 -2.51
C GLY A 22 -18.05 -1.27 -1.22
N ALA A 23 -16.80 -1.74 -1.31
CA ALA A 23 -15.92 -2.01 -0.17
C ALA A 23 -14.81 -0.96 -0.03
N GLU A 24 -15.12 0.33 -0.24
CA GLU A 24 -14.16 1.42 -0.08
C GLU A 24 -13.58 1.43 1.34
N TYR A 25 -12.27 1.20 1.44
CA TYR A 25 -11.57 1.08 2.70
C TYR A 25 -10.44 2.10 2.79
N CYS A 26 -10.48 2.93 3.83
CA CYS A 26 -9.41 3.86 4.16
C CYS A 26 -8.91 3.59 5.58
N ALA A 27 -7.67 3.11 5.70
CA ALA A 27 -7.03 2.89 6.99
C ALA A 27 -6.42 4.21 7.50
N VAL A 28 -6.94 4.72 8.62
CA VAL A 28 -6.37 5.88 9.32
C VAL A 28 -5.70 5.41 10.60
N ASN A 29 -4.39 5.61 10.71
CA ASN A 29 -3.60 5.24 11.89
C ASN A 29 -3.18 6.48 12.66
N ILE A 30 -3.47 6.51 13.96
CA ILE A 30 -3.09 7.60 14.88
C ILE A 30 -2.01 7.09 15.83
N TYR A 31 -0.85 7.75 15.84
CA TYR A 31 0.27 7.39 16.69
C TYR A 31 0.48 8.45 17.78
N GLY A 32 0.41 8.01 19.04
CA GLY A 32 0.77 8.82 20.20
C GLY A 32 2.19 8.48 20.66
N PHE A 33 2.99 9.49 20.99
CA PHE A 33 4.37 9.30 21.42
C PHE A 33 4.59 9.94 22.78
N LYS A 34 5.21 9.19 23.70
CA LYS A 34 5.50 9.65 25.06
C LYS A 34 6.63 10.69 25.10
N THR A 35 7.54 10.64 24.13
CA THR A 35 8.68 11.53 24.03
C THR A 35 8.48 12.56 22.92
N LYS A 36 9.21 13.67 22.99
CA LYS A 36 9.25 14.65 21.89
C LYS A 36 9.86 13.98 20.65
N ILE A 37 9.23 14.18 19.51
CA ILE A 37 9.65 13.62 18.23
C ILE A 37 9.91 14.73 17.23
N ASN A 38 10.95 14.52 16.42
CA ASN A 38 11.18 15.35 15.26
C ASN A 38 10.27 14.89 14.11
N LEU A 39 9.24 15.67 13.83
CA LEU A 39 8.26 15.36 12.80
C LEU A 39 8.88 15.23 11.40
N GLN A 40 9.93 15.99 11.10
CA GLN A 40 10.60 15.93 9.80
C GLN A 40 11.28 14.58 9.58
N VAL A 41 11.93 14.05 10.61
CA VAL A 41 12.58 12.74 10.56
C VAL A 41 11.56 11.63 10.33
N VAL A 42 10.40 11.70 10.99
CA VAL A 42 9.32 10.72 10.78
C VAL A 42 8.76 10.82 9.36
N LEU A 43 8.51 12.03 8.87
CA LEU A 43 8.01 12.25 7.53
C LEU A 43 8.96 11.71 6.46
N ASP A 44 10.27 11.99 6.60
CA ASP A 44 11.28 11.51 5.67
C ASP A 44 11.42 9.98 5.73
N ALA A 45 11.36 9.39 6.93
CA ALA A 45 11.36 7.94 7.09
C ALA A 45 10.13 7.28 6.43
N LEU A 46 8.94 7.87 6.56
CA LEU A 46 7.74 7.37 5.90
C LEU A 46 7.86 7.46 4.37
N LYS A 47 8.38 8.57 3.84
CA LYS A 47 8.64 8.71 2.40
C LYS A 47 9.65 7.66 1.92
N GLN A 48 10.77 7.48 2.60
CA GLN A 48 11.81 6.56 2.14
C GLN A 48 11.39 5.08 2.24
N ASN A 49 10.62 4.70 3.27
CA ASN A 49 10.32 3.30 3.54
C ASN A 49 8.94 2.86 3.05
N VAL A 50 7.91 3.69 3.23
CA VAL A 50 6.53 3.33 2.91
C VAL A 50 6.22 3.64 1.45
N SER A 51 6.55 4.84 0.96
CA SER A 51 6.19 5.24 -0.41
C SER A 51 6.92 4.48 -1.52
N LYS A 52 8.06 3.86 -1.19
CA LYS A 52 8.80 3.02 -2.14
C LYS A 52 8.31 1.58 -2.20
N HIS A 53 7.44 1.19 -1.28
CA HIS A 53 7.00 -0.18 -1.18
C HIS A 53 5.83 -0.43 -2.16
N PRO A 54 5.90 -1.43 -3.06
CA PRO A 54 4.86 -1.69 -4.07
C PRO A 54 3.47 -1.83 -3.46
N ARG A 55 3.34 -2.52 -2.31
CA ARG A 55 2.06 -2.68 -1.60
C ARG A 55 1.41 -1.37 -1.08
N PHE A 56 2.17 -0.29 -0.92
CA PHE A 56 1.66 1.00 -0.43
C PHE A 56 1.56 2.05 -1.54
N SER A 57 2.23 1.85 -2.66
CA SER A 57 2.30 2.81 -3.77
C SER A 57 2.15 2.12 -5.11
N SER A 58 1.14 1.27 -5.20
CA SER A 58 0.64 0.69 -6.45
C SER A 58 -0.76 1.22 -6.76
N ILE A 59 -1.08 1.24 -8.05
CA ILE A 59 -2.44 1.47 -8.50
C ILE A 59 -3.07 0.10 -8.68
N LEU A 60 -4.21 -0.12 -8.04
CA LEU A 60 -5.02 -1.29 -8.33
C LEU A 60 -5.64 -1.08 -9.73
N ALA A 61 -5.02 -1.64 -10.74
CA ALA A 61 -5.56 -1.64 -12.09
C ALA A 61 -6.55 -2.80 -12.23
N GLU A 62 -7.81 -2.49 -12.50
CA GLU A 62 -8.76 -3.50 -12.94
C GLU A 62 -8.26 -4.05 -14.28
N LYS A 63 -7.93 -5.34 -14.32
CA LYS A 63 -7.69 -6.05 -15.58
C LYS A 63 -9.02 -6.12 -16.31
N LEU A 64 -9.34 -5.10 -17.10
CA LEU A 64 -10.42 -5.10 -18.08
C LEU A 64 -10.10 -6.10 -19.20
N TYR A 65 -10.01 -7.39 -18.88
CA TYR A 65 -10.19 -8.45 -19.86
C TYR A 65 -11.68 -8.71 -19.95
N LEU A 66 -12.27 -8.02 -20.92
CA LEU A 66 -13.21 -8.57 -21.89
C LEU A 66 -13.71 -9.98 -21.51
N PHE A 67 -14.96 -10.04 -21.04
CA PHE A 67 -15.75 -11.27 -21.11
C PHE A 67 -15.70 -11.84 -22.54
N PRO A 68 -15.66 -13.18 -22.72
CA PRO A 68 -15.55 -13.82 -24.03
C PRO A 68 -16.69 -13.43 -24.99
#